data_AF-A0A935KID5-F1
#
_entry.id   AF-A0A935KID5-F1
#
_cell.length_a   1.000
_cell.length_b   1.000
_cell.length_c   1.000
_cell.angle_alpha   90.00
_cell.angle_beta   90.00
_cell.angle_gamma   90.00
#
_symmetry.space_group_name_H-M   'P 1'
#
loop_
_entity.id
_entity.type
_entity.pdbx_description
1 polymer ?
#
loop_
_entity_poly.entity_id
_entity_poly.type
_entity_poly.pdbx_seq_one_letter_code
_entity_poly.pdbx_strand_id
1 'polypeptide(L)'
;MEQVTYSTPLARSSMAYVLAGGRGSRLMELTDRRAKPAVYFGGKSRIIDFTLSNALNSGIRRIAVATQYKAHSLIRHLQRGWNFLQPVRNESFDILPASQRVGEDKWYAGTADAVFQNIDIIDGYGPEYLVILAGDHVYKMDYERMLVQHVNSGADVTVACVEVPVADATGLGIMAVDEQDRIVSFVEKPEHPPEMPDRPGWAMGSMGIYVFRREFLNEQLRRDAADPHSSRDFGRDIIPWLVRNARAVAHRFTDSCIRSREEAEAYWRDVGTLDAYWEANVDLTDVVPALDLYDRNWPIWSYAEITPPAKFVHDVDGRRGVGISSLVSGGCIVSGSTLRHSLLFTGVHLHSYGHVENAVVLPNVEIGRGARLTNVIVDAGVRIPAGLVVGEDPEADAARFRRTPLGICLITQPMIDRLGE
;
A
#
# COMPACT_ATOMS: atom_id res chain seq x y z
N MET A 1 -22.51 12.00 27.81
CA MET A 1 -22.34 12.57 26.46
C MET A 1 -23.35 11.89 25.56
N GLU A 2 -24.07 12.67 24.76
CA GLU A 2 -24.94 12.13 23.71
C GLU A 2 -24.07 11.36 22.69
N GLN A 3 -24.50 10.18 22.25
CA GLN A 3 -23.75 9.41 21.26
C GLN A 3 -23.68 10.21 19.95
N VAL A 4 -22.48 10.39 19.42
CA VAL A 4 -22.30 11.00 18.10
C VAL A 4 -22.84 10.02 17.06
N THR A 5 -23.74 10.53 16.24
CA THR A 5 -24.31 9.83 15.09
C THR A 5 -23.71 10.38 13.81
N TYR A 6 -23.85 9.66 12.69
CA TYR A 6 -23.38 10.09 11.36
C TYR A 6 -24.04 11.38 10.81
N SER A 7 -24.87 12.06 11.59
CA SER A 7 -25.59 13.27 11.21
C SER A 7 -24.70 14.53 11.12
N THR A 8 -23.56 14.54 11.84
CA THR A 8 -22.52 15.57 11.72
C THR A 8 -21.18 14.87 11.44
N PRO A 9 -20.72 14.83 10.17
CA PRO A 9 -19.54 14.03 9.82
C PRO A 9 -18.27 14.52 10.52
N LEU A 10 -17.64 13.66 11.32
CA LEU A 10 -16.41 13.95 12.04
C LEU A 10 -15.23 14.14 11.08
N ALA A 11 -15.26 13.48 9.93
CA ALA A 11 -14.25 13.61 8.88
C ALA A 11 -13.97 15.06 8.45
N ARG A 12 -14.95 15.98 8.60
CA ARG A 12 -14.77 17.42 8.28
C ARG A 12 -13.85 18.15 9.27
N SER A 13 -13.79 17.71 10.53
CA SER A 13 -12.86 18.23 11.54
C SER A 13 -11.59 17.39 11.66
N SER A 14 -11.43 16.37 10.81
CA SER A 14 -10.29 15.47 10.81
C SER A 14 -9.22 15.85 9.78
N MET A 15 -7.99 15.44 10.05
CA MET A 15 -6.90 15.43 9.09
C MET A 15 -6.31 14.01 8.98
N ALA A 16 -6.14 13.53 7.75
CA ALA A 16 -5.44 12.28 7.49
C ALA A 16 -3.93 12.56 7.38
N TYR A 17 -3.12 11.82 8.12
CA TYR A 17 -1.66 11.92 8.10
C TYR A 17 -1.07 10.59 7.65
N VAL A 18 -0.66 10.54 6.39
CA VAL A 18 -0.16 9.32 5.75
C VAL A 18 1.35 9.20 5.93
N LEU A 19 1.76 8.14 6.61
CA LEU A 19 3.16 7.75 6.77
C LEU A 19 3.59 6.95 5.53
N ALA A 20 4.30 7.62 4.62
CA ALA A 20 4.73 7.07 3.34
C ALA A 20 6.26 6.89 3.24
N GLY A 21 6.91 6.63 4.38
CA GLY A 21 8.35 6.38 4.50
C GLY A 21 8.77 4.91 4.31
N GLY A 22 7.83 3.99 4.13
CA GLY A 22 8.07 2.54 4.08
C GLY A 22 9.12 2.16 3.03
N ARG A 23 10.26 1.60 3.49
CA ARG A 23 11.34 1.13 2.61
C ARG A 23 10.91 -0.09 1.78
N GLY A 24 10.09 -0.97 2.35
CA GLY A 24 9.68 -2.23 1.70
C GLY A 24 10.87 -3.11 1.35
N SER A 25 11.80 -3.33 2.29
CA SER A 25 13.05 -4.08 2.04
C SER A 25 12.83 -5.51 1.56
N ARG A 26 11.73 -6.15 2.00
CA ARG A 26 11.32 -7.50 1.58
C ARG A 26 10.83 -7.57 0.11
N LEU A 27 10.61 -6.43 -0.53
CA LEU A 27 10.36 -6.33 -1.98
C LEU A 27 11.65 -6.24 -2.80
N MET A 28 12.82 -6.32 -2.16
CA MET A 28 14.12 -6.44 -2.80
C MET A 28 14.34 -5.34 -3.85
N GLU A 29 14.75 -5.71 -5.06
CA GLU A 29 15.09 -4.76 -6.13
C GLU A 29 13.89 -3.94 -6.63
N LEU A 30 12.65 -4.35 -6.31
CA LEU A 30 11.43 -3.61 -6.66
C LEU A 30 11.32 -2.26 -5.93
N THR A 31 12.00 -2.10 -4.78
CA THR A 31 12.07 -0.85 -4.02
C THR A 31 13.47 -0.23 -4.01
N ASP A 32 14.36 -0.68 -4.90
CA ASP A 32 15.72 -0.13 -5.01
C ASP A 32 15.76 1.30 -5.55
N ARG A 33 14.71 1.77 -6.22
CA ARG A 33 14.66 3.13 -6.79
C ARG A 33 13.36 3.88 -6.49
N ARG A 34 12.50 3.30 -5.63
CA ARG A 34 11.19 3.84 -5.26
C ARG A 34 10.81 3.39 -3.85
N ALA A 35 10.08 4.22 -3.12
CA ALA A 35 9.49 3.81 -1.84
C ALA A 35 8.37 2.77 -2.05
N LYS A 36 8.06 1.94 -1.05
CA LYS A 36 6.96 0.95 -1.13
C LYS A 36 5.62 1.59 -1.50
N PRO A 37 5.19 2.74 -0.91
CA PRO A 37 3.97 3.45 -1.32
C PRO A 37 3.92 3.81 -2.82
N ALA A 38 5.08 3.94 -3.47
CA ALA A 38 5.18 4.27 -4.89
C ALA A 38 5.21 3.05 -5.82
N VAL A 39 5.17 1.83 -5.28
CA VAL A 39 5.08 0.61 -6.09
C VAL A 39 3.74 0.57 -6.81
N TYR A 40 3.77 0.15 -8.06
CA TYR A 40 2.61 0.06 -8.93
C TYR A 40 1.70 -1.10 -8.51
N PHE A 41 0.38 -0.95 -8.64
CA PHE A 41 -0.58 -1.98 -8.30
C PHE A 41 -1.82 -1.89 -9.20
N GLY A 42 -2.37 -3.03 -9.61
CA GLY A 42 -3.67 -3.10 -10.29
C GLY A 42 -3.73 -2.43 -11.68
N GLY A 43 -2.59 -2.33 -12.38
CA GLY A 43 -2.50 -1.86 -13.77
C GLY A 43 -2.42 -0.33 -13.95
N LYS A 44 -2.98 0.46 -13.02
CA LYS A 44 -3.02 1.94 -13.14
C LYS A 44 -2.70 2.71 -11.86
N SER A 45 -2.88 2.11 -10.69
CA SER A 45 -2.65 2.77 -9.40
C SER A 45 -1.25 2.50 -8.86
N ARG A 46 -0.90 3.21 -7.79
CA ARG A 46 0.16 2.86 -6.85
C ARG A 46 -0.46 2.50 -5.50
N ILE A 47 0.29 1.82 -4.64
CA ILE A 47 -0.21 1.37 -3.33
C ILE A 47 -0.78 2.53 -2.51
N ILE A 48 -0.10 3.69 -2.49
CA ILE A 48 -0.54 4.85 -1.70
C ILE A 48 -1.94 5.38 -2.09
N ASP A 49 -2.35 5.15 -3.34
CA ASP A 49 -3.61 5.67 -3.86
C ASP A 49 -4.82 5.06 -3.14
N PHE A 50 -4.71 3.85 -2.58
CA PHE A 50 -5.76 3.24 -1.78
C PHE A 50 -6.01 4.01 -0.49
N THR A 51 -4.96 4.26 0.30
CA THR A 51 -5.05 5.04 1.55
C THR A 51 -5.54 6.47 1.30
N LEU A 52 -5.05 7.13 0.24
CA LEU A 52 -5.47 8.49 -0.10
C LEU A 52 -6.93 8.54 -0.58
N SER A 53 -7.35 7.56 -1.37
CA SER A 53 -8.75 7.46 -1.84
C SER A 53 -9.69 7.14 -0.68
N ASN A 54 -9.29 6.28 0.26
CA ASN A 54 -10.07 6.05 1.49
C ASN A 54 -10.28 7.35 2.27
N ALA A 55 -9.22 8.15 2.46
CA ALA A 55 -9.34 9.42 3.16
C ALA A 55 -10.32 10.37 2.44
N LEU A 56 -10.18 10.51 1.12
CA LEU A 56 -11.04 11.36 0.32
C LEU A 56 -12.50 10.89 0.32
N ASN A 57 -12.74 9.59 0.15
CA ASN A 57 -14.07 8.98 0.07
C ASN A 57 -14.79 8.99 1.42
N SER A 58 -14.05 8.88 2.54
CA SER A 58 -14.57 9.11 3.90
C SER A 58 -14.89 10.58 4.20
N GLY A 59 -14.57 11.49 3.28
CA GLY A 59 -14.87 12.91 3.42
C GLY A 59 -13.81 13.72 4.16
N ILE A 60 -12.63 13.14 4.43
CA ILE A 60 -11.49 13.87 5.01
C ILE A 60 -10.91 14.78 3.94
N ARG A 61 -10.87 16.09 4.23
CA ARG A 61 -10.46 17.12 3.26
C ARG A 61 -9.05 17.66 3.45
N ARG A 62 -8.42 17.35 4.58
CA ARG A 62 -7.04 17.72 4.89
C ARG A 62 -6.20 16.46 4.91
N ILE A 63 -5.24 16.35 4.00
CA ILE A 63 -4.37 15.19 3.87
C ILE A 63 -2.92 15.67 3.88
N ALA A 64 -2.09 15.10 4.75
CA ALA A 64 -0.64 15.25 4.68
C ALA A 64 0.02 13.91 4.41
N VAL A 65 1.10 13.93 3.65
CA VAL A 65 1.88 12.74 3.32
C VAL A 65 3.34 12.97 3.72
N ALA A 66 3.77 12.30 4.79
CA ALA A 66 5.16 12.30 5.21
C ALA A 66 5.97 11.29 4.39
N THR A 67 6.97 11.79 3.66
CA THR A 67 7.84 10.96 2.81
C THR A 67 9.27 10.98 3.33
N GLN A 68 10.01 9.88 3.11
CA GLN A 68 11.38 9.74 3.61
C GLN A 68 12.29 9.17 2.51
N TYR A 69 12.47 7.85 2.50
CA TYR A 69 13.43 7.18 1.63
C TYR A 69 12.98 7.12 0.16
N LYS A 70 13.90 7.38 -0.80
CA LYS A 70 13.69 7.24 -2.26
C LYS A 70 12.34 7.82 -2.75
N ALA A 71 11.95 8.95 -2.19
CA ALA A 71 10.61 9.52 -2.37
C ALA A 71 10.42 10.28 -3.69
N HIS A 72 11.45 10.47 -4.53
CA HIS A 72 11.33 11.30 -5.74
C HIS A 72 10.16 10.87 -6.66
N SER A 73 10.07 9.58 -6.96
CA SER A 73 8.98 9.06 -7.81
C SER A 73 7.62 9.12 -7.12
N LEU A 74 7.58 9.03 -5.79
CA LEU A 74 6.37 9.19 -4.98
C LEU A 74 5.88 10.64 -5.02
N ILE A 75 6.75 11.60 -4.68
CA ILE A 75 6.46 13.04 -4.69
C ILE A 75 5.95 13.46 -6.07
N ARG A 76 6.61 13.02 -7.14
CA ARG A 76 6.17 13.30 -8.52
C ARG A 76 4.77 12.75 -8.82
N HIS A 77 4.44 11.57 -8.31
CA HIS A 77 3.09 10.99 -8.44
C HIS A 77 2.05 11.81 -7.69
N LEU A 78 2.33 12.16 -6.43
CA LEU A 78 1.46 12.99 -5.60
C LEU A 78 1.20 14.37 -6.23
N GLN A 79 2.25 15.05 -6.71
CA GLN A 79 2.14 16.35 -7.37
C GLN A 79 1.29 16.34 -8.65
N ARG A 80 1.25 15.21 -9.36
CA ARG A 80 0.53 15.10 -10.64
C ARG A 80 -0.86 14.53 -10.48
N GLY A 81 -1.04 13.55 -9.58
CA GLY A 81 -2.30 12.86 -9.36
C GLY A 81 -3.18 13.52 -8.30
N TRP A 82 -2.60 14.09 -7.23
CA TRP A 82 -3.31 14.55 -6.04
C TRP A 82 -3.28 16.08 -5.89
N ASN A 83 -3.41 16.81 -7.00
CA ASN A 83 -3.25 18.27 -7.07
C ASN A 83 -4.57 19.06 -7.17
N PHE A 84 -5.71 18.43 -6.86
CA PHE A 84 -7.05 19.01 -7.05
C PHE A 84 -7.67 19.60 -5.77
N LEU A 85 -7.06 19.39 -4.59
CA LEU A 85 -7.54 19.95 -3.32
C LEU A 85 -7.14 21.42 -3.18
N GLN A 86 -8.09 22.26 -2.77
CA GLN A 86 -7.91 23.72 -2.73
C GLN A 86 -8.10 24.31 -1.31
N PRO A 87 -7.11 25.06 -0.77
CA PRO A 87 -7.20 25.67 0.56
C PRO A 87 -8.43 26.57 0.78
N VAL A 88 -8.85 27.32 -0.26
CA VAL A 88 -10.03 28.19 -0.19
C VAL A 88 -11.35 27.45 0.05
N ARG A 89 -11.36 26.12 -0.13
CA ARG A 89 -12.50 25.23 0.12
C ARG A 89 -12.37 24.44 1.42
N ASN A 90 -11.44 24.81 2.31
CA ASN A 90 -11.02 24.04 3.47
C ASN A 90 -10.48 22.64 3.12
N GLU A 91 -9.80 22.53 1.98
CA GLU A 91 -9.13 21.31 1.54
C GLU A 91 -7.62 21.54 1.51
N SER A 92 -6.81 20.55 1.89
CA SER A 92 -5.35 20.65 1.80
C SER A 92 -4.71 19.32 1.42
N PHE A 93 -3.62 19.40 0.67
CA PHE A 93 -2.76 18.28 0.34
C PHE A 93 -1.30 18.68 0.54
N ASP A 94 -0.74 18.32 1.70
CA ASP A 94 0.63 18.67 2.07
C ASP A 94 1.58 17.50 1.82
N ILE A 95 2.53 17.69 0.92
CA ILE A 95 3.64 16.74 0.73
C ILE A 95 4.76 17.17 1.66
N LEU A 96 5.04 16.34 2.68
CA LEU A 96 5.99 16.62 3.75
C LEU A 96 7.23 15.72 3.56
N PRO A 97 8.18 16.10 2.68
CA PRO A 97 9.44 15.38 2.61
C PRO A 97 10.20 15.54 3.92
N ALA A 98 10.90 14.48 4.32
CA ALA A 98 11.93 14.56 5.34
C ALA A 98 12.86 15.72 4.97
N SER A 99 12.83 16.77 5.78
CA SER A 99 13.55 18.01 5.55
C SER A 99 14.36 18.35 6.80
N GLN A 100 15.47 19.04 6.59
CA GLN A 100 16.46 19.41 7.60
C GLN A 100 15.96 20.52 8.56
N ARG A 101 14.67 20.50 8.97
CA ARG A 101 14.09 21.55 9.84
C ARG A 101 14.75 21.61 11.24
N VAL A 102 15.35 20.51 11.70
CA VAL A 102 15.94 20.39 13.05
C VAL A 102 17.46 20.12 13.03
N GLY A 103 18.11 20.18 11.85
CA GLY A 103 19.56 20.01 11.70
C GLY A 103 19.99 19.41 10.34
N GLU A 104 21.21 19.71 9.91
CA GLU A 104 21.74 19.43 8.56
C GLU A 104 21.81 17.94 8.17
N ASP A 105 21.79 17.00 9.13
CA ASP A 105 21.99 15.56 8.89
C ASP A 105 20.81 14.63 9.30
N LYS A 106 19.65 15.17 9.69
CA LYS A 106 18.59 14.34 10.32
C LYS A 106 17.41 14.04 9.39
N TRP A 107 17.30 12.76 8.99
CA TRP A 107 16.07 12.14 8.53
C TRP A 107 15.06 12.04 9.69
N TYR A 108 13.78 11.74 9.40
CA TYR A 108 12.84 11.34 10.47
C TYR A 108 13.42 10.14 11.23
N ALA A 109 13.55 10.27 12.54
CA ALA A 109 14.10 9.22 13.40
C ALA A 109 13.16 8.01 13.48
N GLY A 110 11.87 8.19 13.23
CA GLY A 110 10.86 7.16 13.14
C GLY A 110 9.50 7.72 12.71
N THR A 111 8.46 6.89 12.71
CA THR A 111 7.12 7.27 12.27
C THR A 111 6.46 8.34 13.15
N ALA A 112 6.73 8.34 14.46
CA ALA A 112 6.24 9.37 15.38
C ALA A 112 7.00 10.70 15.19
N ASP A 113 8.32 10.65 14.97
CA ASP A 113 9.12 11.85 14.68
C ASP A 113 8.67 12.54 13.38
N ALA A 114 8.21 11.77 12.39
CA ALA A 114 7.65 12.30 11.16
C ALA A 114 6.41 13.19 11.39
N VAL A 115 5.60 12.90 12.42
CA VAL A 115 4.47 13.75 12.81
C VAL A 115 4.95 14.91 13.70
N PHE A 116 5.83 14.61 14.67
CA PHE A 116 6.37 15.57 15.62
C PHE A 116 7.02 16.80 14.95
N GLN A 117 7.87 16.56 13.94
CA GLN A 117 8.55 17.64 13.22
C GLN A 117 7.62 18.55 12.40
N ASN A 118 6.37 18.14 12.20
CA ASN A 118 5.38 18.88 11.39
C ASN A 118 4.16 19.31 12.23
N ILE A 119 4.25 19.31 13.56
CA ILE A 119 3.17 19.78 14.45
C ILE A 119 2.77 21.22 14.11
N ASP A 120 3.71 22.08 13.72
CA ASP A 120 3.45 23.46 13.30
C ASP A 120 2.50 23.55 12.10
N ILE A 121 2.68 22.67 11.11
CA ILE A 121 1.83 22.59 9.92
C ILE A 121 0.44 22.09 10.30
N ILE A 122 0.38 21.03 11.11
CA ILE A 122 -0.87 20.44 11.58
C ILE A 122 -1.68 21.46 12.40
N ASP A 123 -1.03 22.13 13.34
CA ASP A 123 -1.65 23.13 14.22
C ASP A 123 -2.14 24.35 13.43
N GLY A 124 -1.44 24.72 12.35
CA GLY A 124 -1.89 25.79 11.44
C GLY A 124 -3.26 25.52 10.79
N TYR A 125 -3.67 24.25 10.68
CA TYR A 125 -4.99 23.86 10.18
C TYR A 125 -6.04 23.67 11.26
N GLY A 126 -5.62 23.48 12.52
CA GLY A 126 -6.50 23.25 13.68
C GLY A 126 -7.49 22.09 13.56
N PRO A 127 -7.10 20.89 13.05
CA PRO A 127 -8.01 19.75 13.07
C PRO A 127 -8.31 19.31 14.51
N GLU A 128 -9.50 18.77 14.73
CA GLU A 128 -9.91 18.19 16.01
C GLU A 128 -9.33 16.78 16.17
N TYR A 129 -9.36 15.99 15.09
CA TYR A 129 -8.89 14.61 15.06
C TYR A 129 -7.77 14.42 14.04
N LEU A 130 -6.85 13.51 14.35
CA LEU A 130 -5.85 13.01 13.42
C LEU A 130 -6.08 11.53 13.15
N VAL A 131 -6.11 11.19 11.86
CA VAL A 131 -6.16 9.81 11.37
C VAL A 131 -4.78 9.49 10.80
N ILE A 132 -3.95 8.81 11.59
CA ILE A 132 -2.62 8.37 11.18
C ILE A 132 -2.79 7.10 10.32
N LEU A 133 -2.19 7.09 9.13
CA LEU A 133 -2.40 6.04 8.15
C LEU A 133 -1.07 5.48 7.61
N ALA A 134 -0.97 4.17 7.51
CA ALA A 134 0.07 3.52 6.70
C ALA A 134 -0.21 3.73 5.20
N GLY A 135 0.79 4.22 4.46
CA GLY A 135 0.69 4.50 3.02
C GLY A 135 1.04 3.32 2.11
N ASP A 136 1.24 2.12 2.66
CA ASP A 136 1.84 0.97 1.97
C ASP A 136 1.03 -0.32 2.07
N HIS A 137 -0.26 -0.23 2.38
CA HIS A 137 -1.23 -1.34 2.34
C HIS A 137 -2.28 -1.14 1.24
N VAL A 138 -2.86 -2.22 0.74
CA VAL A 138 -3.96 -2.20 -0.24
C VAL A 138 -5.26 -2.64 0.45
N TYR A 139 -6.22 -1.72 0.56
CA TYR A 139 -7.52 -1.94 1.21
C TYR A 139 -8.52 -0.83 0.91
N LYS A 140 -9.82 -1.10 1.16
CA LYS A 140 -10.89 -0.09 1.13
C LYS A 140 -11.54 0.01 2.52
N MET A 141 -11.57 1.21 3.11
CA MET A 141 -12.06 1.44 4.47
C MET A 141 -12.69 2.82 4.60
N ASP A 142 -13.82 2.89 5.29
CA ASP A 142 -14.45 4.16 5.67
C ASP A 142 -14.02 4.60 7.08
N TYR A 143 -13.11 5.57 7.15
CA TYR A 143 -12.58 6.12 8.39
C TYR A 143 -13.62 6.88 9.23
N GLU A 144 -14.74 7.33 8.66
CA GLU A 144 -15.80 7.99 9.45
C GLU A 144 -16.34 7.04 10.53
N ARG A 145 -16.48 5.75 10.21
CA ARG A 145 -16.93 4.73 11.18
C ARG A 145 -15.95 4.56 12.34
N MET A 146 -14.65 4.61 12.04
CA MET A 146 -13.60 4.56 13.06
C MET A 146 -13.56 5.83 13.92
N LEU A 147 -13.75 7.01 13.31
CA LEU A 147 -13.88 8.30 14.03
C LEU A 147 -15.08 8.30 14.98
N VAL A 148 -16.24 7.81 14.53
CA VAL A 148 -17.44 7.69 15.35
C VAL A 148 -17.20 6.77 16.55
N GLN A 149 -16.55 5.61 16.36
CA GLN A 149 -16.18 4.75 17.49
C GLN A 149 -15.20 5.44 18.44
N HIS A 150 -14.18 6.14 17.92
CA HIS A 150 -13.20 6.84 18.74
C HIS A 150 -13.88 7.84 19.70
N VAL A 151 -14.79 8.66 19.19
CA VAL A 151 -15.52 9.64 20.00
C VAL A 151 -16.47 8.97 20.99
N ASN A 152 -17.25 7.99 20.54
CA ASN A 152 -18.26 7.33 21.39
C ASN A 152 -17.65 6.46 22.49
N SER A 153 -16.50 5.84 22.22
CA SER A 153 -15.77 5.07 23.23
C SER A 153 -15.06 5.98 24.24
N GLY A 154 -14.77 7.24 23.89
CA GLY A 154 -13.92 8.12 24.69
C GLY A 154 -12.50 7.56 24.84
N ALA A 155 -12.02 6.87 23.79
CA ALA A 155 -10.66 6.35 23.76
C ALA A 155 -9.65 7.48 23.57
N ASP A 156 -8.47 7.34 24.17
CA ASP A 156 -7.34 8.23 23.92
C ASP A 156 -6.70 7.92 22.56
N VAL A 157 -6.74 6.64 22.17
CA VAL A 157 -6.37 6.15 20.83
C VAL A 157 -7.30 5.03 20.40
N THR A 158 -7.71 5.06 19.13
CA THR A 158 -8.37 3.92 18.49
C THR A 158 -7.43 3.33 17.44
N VAL A 159 -7.23 2.02 17.44
CA VAL A 159 -6.29 1.31 16.54
C VAL A 159 -7.08 0.35 15.65
N ALA A 160 -6.96 0.48 14.32
CA ALA A 160 -7.61 -0.47 13.43
C ALA A 160 -6.85 -1.81 13.43
N CYS A 161 -7.58 -2.91 13.54
CA CYS A 161 -7.04 -4.26 13.59
C CYS A 161 -7.70 -5.19 12.57
N VAL A 162 -6.93 -6.17 12.12
CA VAL A 162 -7.32 -7.22 11.19
C VAL A 162 -6.91 -8.58 11.75
N GLU A 163 -7.76 -9.59 11.57
CA GLU A 163 -7.42 -10.97 11.92
C GLU A 163 -6.65 -11.59 10.75
N VAL A 164 -5.45 -12.09 11.01
CA VAL A 164 -4.59 -12.72 10.00
C VAL A 164 -4.08 -14.07 10.51
N PRO A 165 -3.76 -15.03 9.61
CA PRO A 165 -3.03 -16.22 10.00
C PRO A 165 -1.71 -15.86 10.69
N VAL A 166 -1.32 -16.62 11.71
CA VAL A 166 -0.07 -16.38 12.47
C VAL A 166 1.17 -16.34 11.56
N ALA A 167 1.17 -17.12 10.47
CA ALA A 167 2.25 -17.13 9.48
C ALA A 167 2.49 -15.75 8.83
N ASP A 168 1.43 -14.94 8.68
CA ASP A 168 1.47 -13.62 8.04
C ASP A 168 1.63 -12.48 9.06
N ALA A 169 1.54 -12.79 10.36
CA ALA A 169 1.44 -11.82 11.44
C ALA A 169 2.81 -11.24 11.90
N THR A 170 3.92 -11.90 11.57
CA THR A 170 5.29 -11.51 12.01
C THR A 170 5.70 -10.09 11.58
N GLY A 171 5.12 -9.58 10.49
CA GLY A 171 5.37 -8.23 9.98
C GLY A 171 4.55 -7.12 10.66
N LEU A 172 3.64 -7.47 11.58
CA LEU A 172 2.64 -6.57 12.15
C LEU A 172 2.85 -6.38 13.66
N GLY A 173 2.28 -5.30 14.20
CA GLY A 173 2.10 -5.18 15.65
C GLY A 173 0.90 -6.01 16.09
N ILE A 174 1.11 -6.95 17.01
CA ILE A 174 0.07 -7.88 17.47
C ILE A 174 -0.51 -7.38 18.79
N MET A 175 -1.83 -7.37 18.87
CA MET A 175 -2.55 -6.91 20.06
C MET A 175 -3.44 -7.99 20.64
N ALA A 176 -3.64 -7.93 21.96
CA ALA A 176 -4.72 -8.65 22.63
C ALA A 176 -5.75 -7.64 23.13
N VAL A 177 -7.02 -8.04 23.09
CA VAL A 177 -8.15 -7.22 23.51
C VAL A 177 -8.98 -7.92 24.58
N ASP A 178 -9.68 -7.14 25.40
CA ASP A 178 -10.71 -7.64 26.31
C ASP A 178 -12.09 -7.73 25.63
N GLU A 179 -13.12 -8.10 26.40
CA GLU A 179 -14.50 -8.27 25.94
C GLU A 179 -15.16 -6.96 25.42
N GLN A 180 -14.54 -5.80 25.67
CA GLN A 180 -15.01 -4.49 25.20
C GLN A 180 -14.09 -3.90 24.12
N ASP A 181 -13.28 -4.75 23.48
CA ASP A 181 -12.26 -4.39 22.49
C ASP A 181 -11.22 -3.38 23.04
N ARG A 182 -11.04 -3.26 24.37
CA ARG A 182 -9.93 -2.48 24.92
C ARG A 182 -8.65 -3.26 24.72
N ILE A 183 -7.61 -2.59 24.22
CA ILE A 183 -6.31 -3.21 23.99
C ILE A 183 -5.61 -3.38 25.35
N VAL A 184 -5.29 -4.62 25.70
CA VAL A 184 -4.63 -4.98 26.98
C VAL A 184 -3.14 -5.28 26.81
N SER A 185 -2.72 -5.66 25.60
CA SER A 185 -1.31 -5.85 25.27
C SER A 185 -1.04 -5.52 23.80
N PHE A 186 0.19 -5.09 23.52
CA PHE A 186 0.65 -4.80 22.16
C PHE A 186 2.13 -5.17 22.05
N VAL A 187 2.48 -5.91 21.00
CA VAL A 187 3.86 -6.34 20.71
C VAL A 187 4.16 -6.05 19.24
N GLU A 188 5.12 -5.16 18.97
CA GLU A 188 5.50 -4.80 17.60
C GLU A 188 6.37 -5.89 16.96
N LYS A 189 5.92 -6.46 15.82
CA LYS A 189 6.68 -7.39 14.98
C LYS A 189 7.35 -8.53 15.74
N PRO A 190 6.59 -9.32 16.52
CA PRO A 190 7.13 -10.47 17.23
C PRO A 190 7.59 -11.56 16.26
N GLU A 191 8.73 -12.20 16.57
CA GLU A 191 9.18 -13.40 15.83
C GLU A 191 8.18 -14.57 15.96
N HIS A 192 7.52 -14.65 17.12
CA HIS A 192 6.46 -15.61 17.42
C HIS A 192 5.18 -14.85 17.79
N PRO A 193 4.30 -14.54 16.81
CA PRO A 193 3.07 -13.80 17.04
C PRO A 193 2.16 -14.47 18.07
N PRO A 194 1.73 -13.76 19.13
CA PRO A 194 0.71 -14.27 20.04
C PRO A 194 -0.59 -14.60 19.28
N GLU A 195 -1.15 -15.77 19.57
CA GLU A 195 -2.41 -16.21 18.98
C GLU A 195 -3.61 -15.63 19.72
N MET A 196 -4.73 -15.52 19.00
CA MET A 196 -6.02 -15.18 19.59
C MET A 196 -6.53 -16.33 20.47
N PRO A 197 -6.91 -16.10 21.75
CA PRO A 197 -7.35 -17.15 22.65
C PRO A 197 -8.60 -17.92 22.17
N ASP A 198 -9.49 -17.24 21.46
CA ASP A 198 -10.74 -17.75 20.92
C ASP A 198 -10.59 -18.36 19.51
N ARG A 199 -9.46 -18.13 18.84
CA ARG A 199 -9.20 -18.61 17.48
C ARG A 199 -7.72 -18.99 17.29
N PRO A 200 -7.29 -20.18 17.75
CA PRO A 200 -5.92 -20.66 17.54
C PRO A 200 -5.50 -20.67 16.07
N GLY A 201 -4.24 -20.36 15.80
CA GLY A 201 -3.67 -20.20 14.45
C GLY A 201 -3.90 -18.83 13.81
N TRP A 202 -4.63 -17.94 14.49
CA TRP A 202 -4.89 -16.56 14.04
C TRP A 202 -4.36 -15.55 15.06
N ALA A 203 -3.98 -14.38 14.57
CA ALA A 203 -3.50 -13.26 15.38
C ALA A 203 -4.24 -11.97 15.00
N MET A 204 -4.44 -11.09 15.99
CA MET A 204 -5.03 -9.77 15.78
C MET A 204 -3.92 -8.75 15.48
N GLY A 205 -3.73 -8.48 14.19
CA GLY A 205 -2.70 -7.57 13.68
C GLY A 205 -3.19 -6.12 13.59
N SER A 206 -2.34 -5.19 14.02
CA SER A 206 -2.50 -3.75 13.80
C SER A 206 -2.30 -3.42 12.33
N MET A 207 -3.22 -2.64 11.76
CA MET A 207 -3.13 -2.17 10.38
C MET A 207 -2.21 -0.94 10.22
N GLY A 208 -1.65 -0.42 11.31
CA GLY A 208 -0.92 0.86 11.29
C GLY A 208 -1.84 2.07 11.05
N ILE A 209 -3.10 1.96 11.48
CA ILE A 209 -4.12 3.01 11.37
C ILE A 209 -4.55 3.41 12.77
N TYR A 210 -4.40 4.69 13.09
CA TYR A 210 -4.65 5.20 14.44
C TYR A 210 -5.50 6.47 14.39
N VAL A 211 -6.49 6.58 15.27
CA VAL A 211 -7.27 7.81 15.46
C VAL A 211 -6.97 8.40 16.83
N PHE A 212 -6.71 9.70 16.83
CA PHE A 212 -6.43 10.49 18.02
C PHE A 212 -7.19 11.82 17.99
N ARG A 213 -7.46 12.38 19.16
CA ARG A 213 -7.63 13.84 19.29
C ARG A 213 -6.28 14.53 19.08
N ARG A 214 -6.25 15.61 18.30
CA ARG A 214 -5.01 16.35 17.96
C ARG A 214 -4.21 16.74 19.20
N GLU A 215 -4.87 17.34 20.19
CA GLU A 215 -4.20 17.86 21.40
C GLU A 215 -3.51 16.75 22.19
N PHE A 216 -4.20 15.62 22.36
CA PHE A 216 -3.63 14.44 23.01
C PHE A 216 -2.43 13.89 22.24
N LEU A 217 -2.54 13.73 20.91
CA LEU A 217 -1.41 13.25 20.12
C LEU A 217 -0.20 14.20 20.21
N ASN A 218 -0.43 15.51 20.13
CA ASN A 218 0.63 16.51 20.27
C ASN A 218 1.36 16.42 21.62
N GLU A 219 0.63 16.18 22.71
CA GLU A 219 1.24 15.92 24.02
C GLU A 219 2.11 14.66 24.00
N GLN A 220 1.58 13.56 23.44
CA GLN A 220 2.31 12.29 23.40
C GLN A 220 3.54 12.33 22.51
N LEU A 221 3.50 13.06 21.40
CA LEU A 221 4.66 13.26 20.53
C LEU A 221 5.74 14.11 21.20
N ARG A 222 5.37 15.14 21.97
CA ARG A 222 6.33 15.93 22.78
C ARG A 222 6.93 15.10 23.91
N ARG A 223 6.10 14.29 24.59
CA ARG A 223 6.56 13.34 25.62
C ARG A 223 7.57 12.37 25.02
N ASP A 224 7.21 11.77 23.88
CA ASP A 224 8.10 10.87 23.15
C ASP A 224 9.40 11.59 22.85
N ALA A 225 9.39 12.69 22.08
CA ALA A 225 10.59 13.43 21.67
C ALA A 225 11.55 13.81 22.81
N ALA A 226 11.05 14.01 24.03
CA ALA A 226 11.86 14.29 25.22
C ALA A 226 12.54 13.06 25.84
N ASP A 227 12.07 11.84 25.54
CA ASP A 227 12.63 10.57 26.01
C ASP A 227 13.82 10.13 25.13
N PRO A 228 15.07 10.12 25.62
CA PRO A 228 16.23 9.72 24.82
C PRO A 228 16.28 8.21 24.49
N HIS A 229 15.45 7.37 25.12
CA HIS A 229 15.42 5.92 24.90
C HIS A 229 14.39 5.47 23.85
N SER A 230 13.49 6.36 23.44
CA SER A 230 12.49 6.06 22.42
C SER A 230 13.11 5.90 21.04
N SER A 231 12.59 4.93 20.28
CA SER A 231 12.92 4.74 18.86
C SER A 231 12.12 5.63 17.90
N ARG A 232 11.29 6.52 18.45
CA ARG A 232 10.45 7.49 17.73
C ARG A 232 9.42 6.87 16.80
N ASP A 233 8.90 5.69 17.15
CA ASP A 233 7.97 4.94 16.30
C ASP A 233 6.61 4.73 16.98
N PHE A 234 5.54 4.79 16.19
CA PHE A 234 4.19 4.55 16.71
C PHE A 234 4.03 3.13 17.25
N GLY A 235 4.45 2.11 16.51
CA GLY A 235 4.30 0.72 16.89
C GLY A 235 5.22 0.30 18.04
N ARG A 236 6.45 0.84 18.09
CA ARG A 236 7.43 0.47 19.14
C ARG A 236 7.32 1.29 20.42
N ASP A 237 6.96 2.57 20.32
CA ASP A 237 7.07 3.49 21.45
C ASP A 237 5.70 4.06 21.87
N ILE A 238 4.98 4.72 20.95
CA ILE A 238 3.74 5.45 21.28
C ILE A 238 2.61 4.49 21.71
N ILE A 239 2.24 3.54 20.84
CA ILE A 239 1.11 2.64 21.08
C ILE A 239 1.35 1.74 22.30
N PRO A 240 2.51 1.09 22.48
CA PRO A 240 2.78 0.28 23.68
C PRO A 240 2.77 1.10 24.98
N TRP A 241 3.17 2.37 24.93
CA TRP A 241 3.06 3.27 26.09
C TRP A 241 1.58 3.58 26.39
N LEU A 242 0.79 3.88 25.36
CA LEU A 242 -0.64 4.20 25.51
C LEU A 242 -1.49 3.02 25.98
N VAL A 243 -1.19 1.80 25.53
CA VAL A 243 -1.86 0.60 26.01
C VAL A 243 -1.68 0.43 27.53
N ARG A 244 -0.52 0.84 28.07
CA ARG A 244 -0.23 0.75 29.51
C ARG A 244 -0.74 1.93 30.34
N ASN A 245 -0.79 3.13 29.77
CA ASN A 245 -0.99 4.37 30.53
C ASN A 245 -2.26 5.16 30.15
N ALA A 246 -2.98 4.72 29.11
CA ALA A 246 -4.14 5.41 28.55
C ALA A 246 -5.22 4.40 28.14
N ARG A 247 -6.31 4.91 27.56
CA ARG A 247 -7.40 4.09 27.03
C ARG A 247 -7.21 3.85 25.53
N ALA A 248 -6.57 2.74 25.20
CA ALA A 248 -6.46 2.25 23.83
C ALA A 248 -7.60 1.26 23.49
N VAL A 249 -8.29 1.47 22.37
CA VAL A 249 -9.41 0.64 21.91
C VAL A 249 -9.15 0.14 20.50
N ALA A 250 -9.45 -1.12 20.24
CA ALA A 250 -9.37 -1.72 18.91
C ALA A 250 -10.63 -1.39 18.08
N HIS A 251 -10.43 -1.15 16.79
CA HIS A 251 -11.47 -1.02 15.79
C HIS A 251 -11.33 -2.16 14.78
N ARG A 252 -12.34 -3.02 14.68
CA ARG A 252 -12.29 -4.16 13.77
C ARG A 252 -12.43 -3.69 12.32
N PHE A 253 -11.49 -4.08 11.47
CA PHE A 253 -11.51 -3.72 10.05
C PHE A 253 -12.81 -4.11 9.36
N THR A 254 -13.42 -5.23 9.74
CA THR A 254 -14.70 -5.69 9.20
C THR A 254 -15.85 -4.70 9.37
N ASP A 255 -15.79 -3.84 10.39
CA ASP A 255 -16.86 -2.89 10.71
C ASP A 255 -16.83 -1.66 9.81
N SER A 256 -15.67 -1.36 9.22
CA SER A 256 -15.44 -0.20 8.35
C SER A 256 -14.94 -0.53 6.96
N CYS A 257 -14.63 -1.80 6.68
CA CYS A 257 -14.24 -2.25 5.36
C CYS A 257 -15.36 -1.97 4.36
N ILE A 258 -15.00 -1.33 3.25
CA ILE A 258 -15.92 -1.11 2.15
C ILE A 258 -15.78 -2.29 1.20
N ARG A 259 -16.85 -3.09 1.15
CA ARG A 259 -16.94 -4.29 0.34
C ARG A 259 -17.90 -4.05 -0.82
N SER A 260 -17.46 -4.35 -2.03
CA SER A 260 -18.33 -4.44 -3.19
C SER A 260 -19.22 -5.69 -3.06
N ARG A 261 -20.27 -5.76 -3.89
CA ARG A 261 -21.19 -6.92 -3.90
C ARG A 261 -20.47 -8.23 -4.25
N GLU A 262 -19.42 -8.15 -5.06
CA GLU A 262 -18.68 -9.32 -5.55
C GLU A 262 -17.56 -9.74 -4.57
N GLU A 263 -17.23 -8.92 -3.58
CA GLU A 263 -16.18 -9.20 -2.59
C GLU A 263 -16.70 -10.06 -1.44
N ALA A 264 -16.28 -11.33 -1.40
CA ALA A 264 -16.73 -12.32 -0.41
C ALA A 264 -16.24 -12.04 1.02
N GLU A 265 -15.09 -11.39 1.18
CA GLU A 265 -14.45 -11.08 2.45
C GLU A 265 -13.88 -9.66 2.48
N ALA A 266 -13.43 -9.22 3.66
CA ALA A 266 -12.80 -7.91 3.82
C ALA A 266 -11.39 -7.94 3.20
N TYR A 267 -11.18 -7.22 2.10
CA TYR A 267 -9.90 -7.22 1.40
C TYR A 267 -8.87 -6.29 2.07
N TRP A 268 -7.79 -6.87 2.56
CA TRP A 268 -6.59 -6.17 3.02
C TRP A 268 -5.35 -6.97 2.65
N ARG A 269 -4.32 -6.29 2.12
CA ARG A 269 -3.01 -6.89 1.82
C ARG A 269 -1.87 -5.93 2.19
N ASP A 270 -0.87 -6.44 2.93
CA ASP A 270 0.40 -5.73 3.19
C ASP A 270 1.30 -5.65 1.94
N VAL A 271 1.17 -6.61 1.01
CA VAL A 271 2.04 -6.76 -0.18
C VAL A 271 3.53 -6.57 0.16
N GLY A 272 3.95 -7.20 1.27
CA GLY A 272 5.27 -7.01 1.85
C GLY A 272 6.38 -7.85 1.22
N THR A 273 6.06 -8.94 0.54
CA THR A 273 7.01 -9.84 -0.15
C THR A 273 6.73 -9.85 -1.65
N LEU A 274 7.70 -10.33 -2.45
CA LEU A 274 7.51 -10.45 -3.89
C LEU A 274 6.38 -11.42 -4.25
N ASP A 275 6.25 -12.52 -3.51
CA ASP A 275 5.16 -13.49 -3.71
C ASP A 275 3.79 -12.86 -3.45
N ALA A 276 3.62 -12.20 -2.30
CA ALA A 276 2.35 -11.55 -1.96
C ALA A 276 2.03 -10.38 -2.90
N TYR A 277 3.05 -9.67 -3.40
CA TYR A 277 2.87 -8.62 -4.40
C TYR A 277 2.43 -9.18 -5.76
N TRP A 278 3.05 -10.28 -6.21
CA TRP A 278 2.70 -10.96 -7.45
C TRP A 278 1.27 -11.51 -7.38
N GLU A 279 0.96 -12.27 -6.32
CA GLU A 279 -0.34 -12.89 -6.08
C GLU A 279 -1.45 -11.83 -6.10
N ALA A 280 -1.33 -10.77 -5.28
CA ALA A 280 -2.34 -9.73 -5.21
C ALA A 280 -2.59 -8.97 -6.52
N ASN A 281 -1.64 -8.97 -7.47
CA ASN A 281 -1.86 -8.41 -8.81
C ASN A 281 -2.44 -9.43 -9.80
N VAL A 282 -2.00 -10.68 -9.74
CA VAL A 282 -2.46 -11.74 -10.64
C VAL A 282 -3.89 -12.17 -10.30
N ASP A 283 -4.28 -12.19 -9.03
CA ASP A 283 -5.65 -12.45 -8.56
C ASP A 283 -6.69 -11.52 -9.22
N LEU A 284 -6.28 -10.32 -9.63
CA LEU A 284 -7.16 -9.38 -10.34
C LEU A 284 -7.58 -9.89 -11.73
N THR A 285 -6.91 -10.91 -12.25
CA THR A 285 -7.23 -11.55 -13.54
C THR A 285 -8.25 -12.67 -13.42
N ASP A 286 -8.64 -13.04 -12.20
CA ASP A 286 -9.68 -14.03 -11.93
C ASP A 286 -11.05 -13.57 -12.45
N VAL A 287 -11.92 -14.55 -12.66
CA VAL A 287 -13.32 -14.30 -13.07
C VAL A 287 -14.06 -13.51 -11.99
N VAL A 288 -13.80 -13.83 -10.71
CA VAL A 288 -14.33 -13.12 -9.55
C VAL A 288 -13.13 -12.80 -8.64
N PRO A 289 -12.49 -11.63 -8.82
CA PRO A 289 -11.32 -11.27 -8.04
C PRO A 289 -11.69 -10.94 -6.60
N ALA A 290 -10.77 -11.20 -5.66
CA ALA A 290 -10.96 -10.85 -4.25
C ALA A 290 -11.03 -9.33 -3.99
N LEU A 291 -10.47 -8.52 -4.91
CA LEU A 291 -10.57 -7.06 -4.92
C LEU A 291 -11.29 -6.61 -6.19
N ASP A 292 -12.42 -5.95 -6.02
CA ASP A 292 -13.21 -5.37 -7.10
C ASP A 292 -12.75 -3.94 -7.39
N LEU A 293 -11.97 -3.80 -8.47
CA LEU A 293 -11.53 -2.50 -9.01
C LEU A 293 -12.57 -1.84 -9.93
N TYR A 294 -13.69 -2.50 -10.21
CA TYR A 294 -14.78 -1.97 -11.02
C TYR A 294 -15.89 -1.30 -10.19
N ASP A 295 -15.80 -1.39 -8.86
CA ASP A 295 -16.68 -0.69 -7.94
C ASP A 295 -16.60 0.84 -8.15
N ARG A 296 -17.76 1.46 -8.34
CA ARG A 296 -17.91 2.91 -8.55
C ARG A 296 -18.41 3.65 -7.30
N ASN A 297 -18.82 2.92 -6.27
CA ASN A 297 -19.28 3.52 -5.02
C ASN A 297 -18.09 3.95 -4.14
N TRP A 298 -16.95 3.27 -4.29
CA TRP A 298 -15.71 3.60 -3.58
C TRP A 298 -14.51 3.65 -4.54
N PRO A 299 -14.45 4.66 -5.42
CA PRO A 299 -13.44 4.71 -6.48
C PRO A 299 -12.03 4.93 -5.91
N ILE A 300 -11.04 4.30 -6.54
CA ILE A 300 -9.63 4.57 -6.29
C ILE A 300 -9.12 5.60 -7.29
N TRP A 301 -8.80 6.79 -6.79
CA TRP A 301 -8.21 7.87 -7.58
C TRP A 301 -6.71 7.66 -7.75
N SER A 302 -6.16 7.93 -8.94
CA SER A 302 -4.73 7.86 -9.22
C SER A 302 -4.37 8.85 -10.32
N TYR A 303 -3.07 9.10 -10.48
CA TYR A 303 -2.55 9.76 -11.68
C TYR A 303 -2.75 8.88 -12.91
N ALA A 304 -3.42 9.42 -13.93
CA ALA A 304 -3.56 8.80 -15.23
C ALA A 304 -3.37 9.82 -16.36
N GLU A 305 -2.67 9.40 -17.41
CA GLU A 305 -2.56 10.17 -18.66
C GLU A 305 -3.57 9.63 -19.69
N ILE A 306 -3.97 10.48 -20.64
CA ILE A 306 -4.69 10.02 -21.83
C ILE A 306 -3.74 9.13 -22.63
N THR A 307 -4.11 7.86 -22.81
CA THR A 307 -3.31 6.88 -23.54
C THR A 307 -4.11 6.33 -24.72
N PRO A 308 -3.45 5.84 -25.79
CA PRO A 308 -4.11 5.07 -26.82
C PRO A 308 -4.81 3.83 -26.25
N PRO A 309 -5.81 3.26 -26.94
CA PRO A 309 -6.37 1.97 -26.52
C PRO A 309 -5.32 0.86 -26.61
N ALA A 310 -5.56 -0.24 -25.88
CA ALA A 310 -4.79 -1.46 -26.07
C ALA A 310 -4.99 -2.00 -27.50
N LYS A 311 -3.92 -2.45 -28.14
CA LYS A 311 -3.91 -2.90 -29.52
C LYS A 311 -3.42 -4.35 -29.62
N PHE A 312 -4.24 -5.22 -30.19
CA PHE A 312 -3.90 -6.61 -30.49
C PHE A 312 -3.80 -6.76 -32.01
N VAL A 313 -2.68 -7.31 -32.50
CA VAL A 313 -2.44 -7.49 -33.95
C VAL A 313 -1.79 -8.81 -34.28
N HIS A 314 -1.90 -9.17 -35.56
CA HIS A 314 -1.61 -10.47 -36.15
C HIS A 314 -2.66 -11.53 -35.78
N ASP A 315 -3.05 -12.30 -36.80
CA ASP A 315 -4.01 -13.40 -36.69
C ASP A 315 -3.66 -14.47 -37.73
N VAL A 316 -2.43 -14.99 -37.64
CA VAL A 316 -1.98 -16.13 -38.43
C VAL A 316 -1.55 -17.25 -37.48
N ASP A 317 -1.62 -18.48 -37.94
CA ASP A 317 -1.24 -19.63 -37.12
C ASP A 317 0.21 -19.48 -36.60
N GLY A 318 0.41 -19.74 -35.32
CA GLY A 318 1.68 -19.49 -34.62
C GLY A 318 2.08 -18.02 -34.38
N ARG A 319 1.28 -17.03 -34.82
CA ARG A 319 1.50 -15.59 -34.56
C ARG A 319 0.16 -14.85 -34.47
N ARG A 320 -0.44 -14.92 -33.29
CA ARG A 320 -1.69 -14.22 -32.95
C ARG A 320 -1.47 -13.35 -31.72
N GLY A 321 -1.87 -12.08 -31.79
CA GLY A 321 -1.93 -11.22 -30.61
C GLY A 321 -3.20 -11.51 -29.83
N VAL A 322 -3.10 -12.12 -28.65
CA VAL A 322 -4.26 -12.51 -27.84
C VAL A 322 -3.97 -12.39 -26.34
N GLY A 323 -4.99 -12.01 -25.56
CA GLY A 323 -4.98 -12.04 -24.10
C GLY A 323 -6.10 -12.95 -23.57
N ILE A 324 -5.77 -13.86 -22.66
CA ILE A 324 -6.71 -14.83 -22.06
C ILE A 324 -6.63 -14.71 -20.54
N SER A 325 -7.76 -14.47 -19.87
CA SER A 325 -7.81 -14.23 -18.41
C SER A 325 -6.73 -13.21 -18.00
N SER A 326 -6.74 -12.02 -18.59
CA SER A 326 -5.63 -11.07 -18.46
C SER A 326 -6.16 -9.65 -18.43
N LEU A 327 -5.48 -8.78 -17.67
CA LEU A 327 -5.77 -7.35 -17.63
C LEU A 327 -4.72 -6.60 -18.45
N VAL A 328 -5.17 -5.78 -19.40
CA VAL A 328 -4.29 -5.02 -20.30
C VAL A 328 -4.64 -3.54 -20.24
N SER A 329 -3.69 -2.73 -19.78
CA SER A 329 -3.85 -1.28 -19.67
C SER A 329 -3.76 -0.57 -21.03
N GLY A 330 -4.03 0.74 -21.02
CA GLY A 330 -3.90 1.60 -22.20
C GLY A 330 -2.45 1.71 -22.69
N GLY A 331 -2.29 2.06 -23.96
CA GLY A 331 -0.99 2.19 -24.62
C GLY A 331 -0.28 0.85 -24.91
N CYS A 332 -0.85 -0.28 -24.49
CA CYS A 332 -0.23 -1.58 -24.73
C CYS A 332 -0.40 -2.05 -26.18
N ILE A 333 0.62 -2.74 -26.70
CA ILE A 333 0.58 -3.39 -28.00
C ILE A 333 0.97 -4.86 -27.84
N VAL A 334 0.04 -5.76 -28.12
CA VAL A 334 0.27 -7.21 -28.16
C VAL A 334 0.37 -7.65 -29.62
N SER A 335 1.59 -7.78 -30.11
CA SER A 335 1.89 -7.96 -31.53
C SER A 335 2.27 -9.40 -31.85
N GLY A 336 1.27 -10.27 -32.05
CA GLY A 336 1.52 -11.66 -32.46
C GLY A 336 2.05 -12.55 -31.34
N SER A 337 1.63 -12.29 -30.11
CA SER A 337 2.06 -12.99 -28.89
C SER A 337 0.87 -13.35 -28.00
N THR A 338 1.06 -14.41 -27.22
CA THR A 338 0.05 -14.93 -26.30
C THR A 338 0.32 -14.39 -24.91
N LEU A 339 -0.69 -13.75 -24.32
CA LEU A 339 -0.73 -13.33 -22.93
C LEU A 339 -1.78 -14.17 -22.19
N ARG A 340 -1.42 -14.76 -21.06
CA ARG A 340 -2.33 -15.58 -20.26
C ARG A 340 -2.17 -15.31 -18.77
N HIS A 341 -3.27 -15.20 -18.03
CA HIS A 341 -3.24 -15.07 -16.56
C HIS A 341 -2.23 -14.00 -16.09
N SER A 342 -2.27 -12.84 -16.74
CA SER A 342 -1.23 -11.83 -16.63
C SER A 342 -1.81 -10.42 -16.59
N LEU A 343 -1.10 -9.53 -15.91
CA LEU A 343 -1.47 -8.13 -15.76
C LEU A 343 -0.40 -7.25 -16.42
N LEU A 344 -0.79 -6.52 -17.47
CA LEU A 344 0.05 -5.53 -18.15
C LEU A 344 -0.33 -4.12 -17.71
N PHE A 345 0.63 -3.42 -17.11
CA PHE A 345 0.54 -1.99 -16.87
C PHE A 345 0.66 -1.19 -18.17
N THR A 346 0.47 0.12 -18.07
CA THR A 346 0.41 1.04 -19.21
C THR A 346 1.68 1.01 -20.08
N GLY A 347 1.49 1.03 -21.40
CA GLY A 347 2.57 1.23 -22.38
C GLY A 347 3.46 0.01 -22.63
N VAL A 348 3.01 -1.20 -22.29
CA VAL A 348 3.79 -2.43 -22.51
C VAL A 348 3.72 -2.86 -23.98
N HIS A 349 4.86 -3.30 -24.54
CA HIS A 349 4.93 -3.81 -25.92
C HIS A 349 5.42 -5.25 -25.96
N LEU A 350 4.57 -6.17 -26.43
CA LEU A 350 4.92 -7.57 -26.68
C LEU A 350 5.17 -7.78 -28.18
N HIS A 351 6.41 -8.07 -28.55
CA HIS A 351 6.79 -8.42 -29.92
C HIS A 351 6.47 -9.89 -30.21
N SER A 352 6.38 -10.22 -31.50
CA SER A 352 5.83 -11.49 -31.98
C SER A 352 6.47 -12.76 -31.43
N TYR A 353 5.69 -13.83 -31.46
CA TYR A 353 6.09 -15.18 -31.03
C TYR A 353 6.42 -15.27 -29.54
N GLY A 354 6.03 -14.26 -28.76
CA GLY A 354 6.19 -14.28 -27.31
C GLY A 354 5.09 -15.06 -26.62
N HIS A 355 5.42 -15.65 -25.47
CA HIS A 355 4.48 -16.30 -24.56
C HIS A 355 4.69 -15.74 -23.15
N VAL A 356 3.66 -15.11 -22.59
CA VAL A 356 3.72 -14.50 -21.25
C VAL A 356 2.58 -15.07 -20.42
N GLU A 357 2.93 -15.77 -19.34
CA GLU A 357 1.99 -16.46 -18.47
C GLU A 357 2.29 -16.13 -17.00
N ASN A 358 1.26 -15.97 -16.16
CA ASN A 358 1.45 -15.73 -14.73
C ASN A 358 2.38 -14.52 -14.46
N ALA A 359 2.21 -13.43 -15.21
CA ALA A 359 3.15 -12.31 -15.21
C ALA A 359 2.51 -11.00 -14.74
N VAL A 360 3.26 -10.27 -13.91
CA VAL A 360 2.99 -8.86 -13.59
C VAL A 360 4.02 -8.00 -14.31
N VAL A 361 3.59 -7.27 -15.34
CA VAL A 361 4.48 -6.52 -16.23
C VAL A 361 4.27 -5.03 -16.04
N LEU A 362 5.23 -4.37 -15.40
CA LEU A 362 5.14 -2.97 -14.99
C LEU A 362 5.23 -1.98 -16.17
N PRO A 363 4.96 -0.67 -15.97
CA PRO A 363 4.80 0.25 -17.08
C PRO A 363 6.01 0.32 -18.01
N ASN A 364 5.74 0.51 -19.30
CA ASN A 364 6.73 0.74 -20.35
C ASN A 364 7.76 -0.39 -20.54
N VAL A 365 7.41 -1.63 -20.20
CA VAL A 365 8.24 -2.81 -20.51
C VAL A 365 8.14 -3.16 -22.00
N GLU A 366 9.27 -3.56 -22.57
CA GLU A 366 9.35 -4.10 -23.93
C GLU A 366 9.76 -5.58 -23.87
N ILE A 367 8.94 -6.45 -24.46
CA ILE A 367 9.17 -7.90 -24.51
C ILE A 367 9.58 -8.31 -25.91
N GLY A 368 10.86 -8.68 -26.07
CA GLY A 368 11.46 -9.06 -27.34
C GLY A 368 10.82 -10.27 -28.01
N ARG A 369 11.04 -10.37 -29.33
CA ARG A 369 10.49 -11.44 -30.17
C ARG A 369 10.88 -12.83 -29.62
N GLY A 370 9.91 -13.74 -29.53
CA GLY A 370 10.18 -15.13 -29.12
C GLY A 370 10.46 -15.33 -27.64
N ALA A 371 10.37 -14.30 -26.79
CA ALA A 371 10.59 -14.44 -25.35
C ALA A 371 9.46 -15.25 -24.68
N ARG A 372 9.80 -16.09 -23.71
CA ARG A 372 8.88 -16.92 -22.93
C ARG A 372 9.06 -16.63 -21.45
N LEU A 373 8.05 -16.07 -20.81
CA LEU A 373 8.11 -15.62 -19.42
C LEU A 373 6.95 -16.23 -18.63
N THR A 374 7.28 -17.00 -17.60
CA THR A 374 6.29 -17.64 -16.71
C THR A 374 6.63 -17.35 -15.25
N ASN A 375 5.61 -16.97 -14.45
CA ASN A 375 5.76 -16.67 -13.01
C ASN A 375 6.76 -15.54 -12.74
N VAL A 376 6.54 -14.37 -13.36
CA VAL A 376 7.48 -13.24 -13.30
C VAL A 376 6.84 -11.94 -12.82
N ILE A 377 7.66 -11.11 -12.18
CA ILE A 377 7.43 -9.68 -12.04
C ILE A 377 8.50 -8.98 -12.91
N VAL A 378 8.08 -8.18 -13.88
CA VAL A 378 9.02 -7.43 -14.74
C VAL A 378 8.98 -5.96 -14.36
N ASP A 379 10.08 -5.40 -13.85
CA ASP A 379 10.14 -4.03 -13.35
C ASP A 379 9.91 -2.98 -14.46
N ALA A 380 9.52 -1.77 -14.06
CA ALA A 380 9.16 -0.70 -14.98
C ALA A 380 10.30 -0.33 -15.93
N GLY A 381 10.00 -0.23 -17.22
CA GLY A 381 10.95 0.17 -18.26
C GLY A 381 11.96 -0.90 -18.68
N VAL A 382 11.84 -2.13 -18.19
CA VAL A 382 12.73 -3.24 -18.57
C VAL A 382 12.55 -3.60 -20.05
N ARG A 383 13.67 -3.87 -20.72
CA ARG A 383 13.71 -4.40 -22.09
C ARG A 383 14.16 -5.85 -22.07
N ILE A 384 13.22 -6.77 -22.23
CA ILE A 384 13.50 -8.20 -22.30
C ILE A 384 14.07 -8.55 -23.68
N PRO A 385 15.27 -9.16 -23.76
CA PRO A 385 15.89 -9.51 -25.03
C PRO A 385 15.10 -10.59 -25.77
N ALA A 386 15.28 -10.63 -27.09
CA ALA A 386 14.64 -11.63 -27.95
C ALA A 386 15.04 -13.06 -27.52
N GLY A 387 14.07 -13.96 -27.49
CA GLY A 387 14.29 -15.37 -27.14
C GLY A 387 14.62 -15.66 -25.68
N LEU A 388 14.59 -14.67 -24.77
CA LEU A 388 14.80 -14.94 -23.35
C LEU A 388 13.71 -15.89 -22.82
N VAL A 389 14.14 -16.88 -22.04
CA VAL A 389 13.26 -17.84 -21.37
C VAL A 389 13.43 -17.70 -19.86
N VAL A 390 12.31 -17.54 -19.15
CA VAL A 390 12.23 -17.48 -17.67
C VAL A 390 11.02 -18.28 -17.20
N GLY A 391 11.21 -19.09 -16.15
CA GLY A 391 10.18 -19.96 -15.59
C GLY A 391 10.24 -21.40 -16.09
N GLU A 392 11.28 -21.79 -16.83
CA GLU A 392 11.50 -23.16 -17.34
C GLU A 392 12.66 -23.89 -16.64
N ASP A 393 13.69 -23.16 -16.17
CA ASP A 393 14.88 -23.72 -15.50
C ASP A 393 15.12 -22.99 -14.16
N PRO A 394 14.71 -23.58 -13.02
CA PRO A 394 14.82 -22.95 -11.72
C PRO A 394 16.25 -22.54 -11.32
N GLU A 395 17.27 -23.31 -11.72
CA GLU A 395 18.66 -23.02 -11.37
C GLU A 395 19.19 -21.86 -12.21
N ALA A 396 18.93 -21.88 -13.52
CA ALA A 396 19.31 -20.79 -14.40
C ALA A 396 18.57 -19.49 -14.04
N ASP A 397 17.28 -19.58 -13.70
CA ASP A 397 16.47 -18.43 -13.30
C ASP A 397 16.98 -17.81 -11.99
N ALA A 398 17.32 -18.64 -10.99
CA ALA A 398 17.88 -18.18 -9.72
C ALA A 398 19.29 -17.58 -9.88
N ALA A 399 20.08 -18.05 -10.85
CA ALA A 399 21.39 -17.50 -11.16
C ALA A 399 21.30 -16.12 -11.85
N ARG A 400 20.25 -15.89 -12.64
CA ARG A 400 20.07 -14.68 -13.45
C ARG A 400 19.26 -13.59 -12.74
N PHE A 401 18.27 -13.98 -11.95
CA PHE A 401 17.23 -13.10 -11.43
C PHE A 401 16.96 -13.32 -9.94
N ARG A 402 16.17 -12.42 -9.35
CA ARG A 402 15.67 -12.59 -7.99
C ARG A 402 14.53 -13.60 -8.01
N ARG A 403 14.81 -14.86 -7.66
CA ARG A 403 13.81 -15.94 -7.56
C ARG A 403 13.36 -16.16 -6.12
N THR A 404 12.05 -16.19 -5.87
CA THR A 404 11.46 -16.51 -4.56
C THR A 404 11.42 -18.03 -4.32
N PRO A 405 11.20 -18.49 -3.07
CA PRO A 405 10.98 -19.91 -2.79
C PRO A 405 9.80 -20.52 -3.56
N LEU A 406 8.75 -19.74 -3.83
CA LEU A 406 7.59 -20.17 -4.62
C LEU A 406 7.83 -20.13 -6.13
N GLY A 407 9.02 -19.69 -6.56
CA GLY A 407 9.44 -19.70 -7.96
C GLY A 407 9.08 -18.45 -8.76
N ILE A 408 8.65 -17.37 -8.10
CA ILE A 408 8.41 -16.09 -8.74
C ILE A 408 9.75 -15.40 -9.03
N CYS A 409 9.97 -14.96 -10.26
CA CYS A 409 11.18 -14.24 -10.65
C CYS A 409 10.93 -12.74 -10.82
N LEU A 410 11.57 -11.91 -10.01
CA LEU A 410 11.67 -10.47 -10.25
C LEU A 410 12.81 -10.19 -11.24
N ILE A 411 12.48 -9.53 -12.35
CA ILE A 411 13.39 -9.13 -13.41
C ILE A 411 13.54 -7.62 -13.41
N THR A 412 14.78 -7.14 -13.34
CA THR A 412 15.12 -5.71 -13.41
C THR A 412 16.12 -5.43 -14.53
N GLN A 413 16.21 -4.17 -14.97
CA GLN A 413 17.12 -3.82 -16.07
C GLN A 413 18.58 -4.14 -15.73
N PRO A 414 19.10 -3.84 -14.52
CA PRO A 414 20.46 -4.24 -14.14
C PRO A 414 20.71 -5.76 -14.15
N MET A 415 19.67 -6.59 -13.97
CA MET A 415 19.81 -8.05 -14.13
C MET A 415 19.93 -8.44 -15.60
N ILE A 416 19.15 -7.81 -16.48
CA ILE A 416 19.23 -8.03 -17.94
C ILE A 416 20.57 -7.56 -18.50
N ASP A 417 21.07 -6.40 -18.07
CA ASP A 417 22.33 -5.84 -18.55
C ASP A 417 23.50 -6.80 -18.32
N ARG A 418 23.50 -7.52 -17.18
CA ARG A 418 24.50 -8.55 -16.84
C ARG A 418 24.40 -9.84 -17.64
N LEU A 419 23.33 -10.06 -18.40
CA LEU A 419 23.22 -11.24 -19.29
C LEU A 419 23.91 -11.01 -20.64
N GLY A 420 24.15 -9.74 -21.00
CA GLY A 420 24.83 -9.35 -22.24
C GLY A 420 26.34 -9.17 -22.08
N GLU A 421 26.83 -9.18 -20.84
CA GLU A 421 28.26 -9.29 -20.46
C GLU A 421 28.65 -10.76 -20.38
#